data_AF-A0A290HCJ0-F1
#
_entry.id   AF-A0A290HCJ0-F1
#
_cell.length_a   1.000
_cell.length_b   1.000
_cell.length_c   1.000
_cell.angle_alpha   90.00
_cell.angle_beta   90.00
_cell.angle_gamma   90.00
#
_symmetry.space_group_name_H-M   'P 1'
#
loop_
_entity.id
_entity.type
_entity.pdbx_description
1 polymer ?
#
loop_
_entity_poly.entity_id
_entity_poly.type
_entity_poly.pdbx_seq_one_letter_code
_entity_poly.pdbx_strand_id
1 'polypeptide(L)'
;MNVKMNLTSMVDPMSECNLLDVLSNKKVLCVEDEACILNNIMESLELFFGKVVGVRDGVEALDEAQSNLYDVLMLDISIPHMDGLEVVKKIREFDKKIPIRHLAKLK
;
A
#
# COMPACT_ATOMS: atom_id res chain seq x y z
N MET A 1 50.13 -6.91 -29.80
CA MET A 1 49.63 -5.76 -29.02
C MET A 1 48.12 -5.91 -28.91
N ASN A 2 47.61 -6.38 -27.78
CA ASN A 2 46.17 -6.49 -27.56
C ASN A 2 45.65 -5.17 -27.00
N VAL A 3 44.81 -4.49 -27.77
CA VAL A 3 44.06 -3.31 -27.31
C VAL A 3 42.91 -3.84 -26.43
N LYS A 4 43.01 -3.63 -25.12
CA LYS A 4 41.88 -3.82 -24.20
C LYS A 4 40.86 -2.72 -24.47
N MET A 5 39.70 -3.06 -25.05
CA MET A 5 38.53 -2.19 -25.01
C MET A 5 37.97 -2.24 -23.59
N ASN A 6 38.04 -1.11 -22.89
CA ASN A 6 37.51 -0.93 -21.55
C ASN A 6 36.04 -0.51 -21.71
N LEU A 7 35.08 -1.40 -21.40
CA LEU A 7 33.65 -1.06 -21.36
C LEU A 7 33.30 -0.35 -20.04
N THR A 8 33.88 0.82 -19.83
CA THR A 8 33.39 1.78 -18.84
C THR A 8 32.85 2.99 -19.58
N SER A 9 31.77 2.79 -20.31
CA SER A 9 30.93 3.87 -20.79
C SER A 9 29.64 3.88 -19.96
N MET A 10 29.56 4.88 -19.09
CA MET A 10 28.32 5.54 -18.70
C MET A 10 27.30 4.66 -17.97
N VAL A 11 27.44 4.54 -16.65
CA VAL A 11 26.26 4.31 -15.80
C VAL A 11 25.54 5.65 -15.71
N ASP A 12 24.31 5.69 -16.22
CA ASP A 12 23.44 6.87 -16.22
C ASP A 12 23.30 7.42 -14.78
N PRO A 13 23.53 8.72 -14.53
CA PRO A 13 23.33 9.34 -13.22
C PRO A 13 21.86 9.31 -12.74
N MET A 14 20.90 8.96 -13.60
CA MET A 14 19.56 8.50 -13.22
C MET A 14 19.55 6.98 -13.08
N SER A 15 20.27 6.47 -12.09
CA SER A 15 20.21 5.06 -11.70
C SER A 15 18.76 4.70 -11.40
N GLU A 16 18.25 3.70 -12.13
CA GLU A 16 16.88 3.21 -12.10
C GLU A 16 16.37 3.15 -10.66
N CYS A 17 15.36 3.96 -10.30
CA CYS A 17 14.67 3.78 -9.04
C CYS A 17 14.01 2.39 -9.09
N ASN A 18 14.60 1.41 -8.41
CA ASN A 18 14.00 0.09 -8.32
C ASN A 18 12.66 0.25 -7.61
N LEU A 19 11.60 -0.31 -8.19
CA LEU A 19 10.26 -0.26 -7.61
C LEU A 19 10.26 -0.76 -6.15
N LEU A 20 11.07 -1.76 -5.82
CA LEU A 20 11.24 -2.26 -4.46
C LEU A 20 11.84 -1.22 -3.51
N ASP A 21 12.80 -0.43 -3.96
CA ASP A 21 13.42 0.64 -3.13
C ASP A 21 12.41 1.74 -2.84
N VAL A 22 11.51 2.02 -3.80
CA VAL A 22 10.42 2.99 -3.62
C VAL A 22 9.37 2.46 -2.65
N LEU A 23 8.93 1.20 -2.82
CA LEU A 23 7.85 0.62 -2.02
C LEU A 23 8.28 0.22 -0.60
N SER A 24 9.54 -0.18 -0.40
CA SER A 24 10.07 -0.59 0.91
C SER A 24 10.07 0.53 1.97
N ASN A 25 9.88 1.78 1.58
CA ASN A 25 9.71 2.92 2.49
C ASN A 25 8.23 3.37 2.64
N LYS A 26 7.28 2.64 2.05
CA LYS A 26 5.86 2.99 2.00
C LYS A 26 5.05 2.19 3.01
N LYS A 27 4.08 2.86 3.63
CA LYS A 27 3.17 2.27 4.62
C LYS A 27 1.77 2.07 4.04
N VAL A 28 1.22 0.88 4.20
CA VAL A 28 -0.12 0.51 3.71
C VAL A 28 -1.07 0.26 4.87
N LEU A 29 -2.28 0.81 4.78
CA LEU A 29 -3.42 0.43 5.64
C LEU A 29 -4.32 -0.49 4.84
N CYS A 30 -4.57 -1.70 5.32
CA CYS A 30 -5.46 -2.68 4.70
C CYS A 30 -6.69 -2.90 5.59
N VAL A 31 -7.87 -2.87 4.99
CA VAL A 31 -9.15 -3.06 5.67
C VAL A 31 -9.88 -4.24 5.04
N GLU A 32 -10.07 -5.32 5.81
CA GLU A 32 -10.74 -6.56 5.41
C GLU A 32 -11.25 -7.29 6.68
N ASP A 33 -12.52 -7.67 6.71
CA ASP A 33 -13.17 -8.25 7.91
C ASP A 33 -12.81 -9.73 8.13
N GLU A 34 -12.56 -10.45 7.04
CA GLU A 34 -12.18 -11.85 7.07
C GLU A 34 -10.69 -12.01 7.39
N ALA A 35 -10.37 -12.36 8.64
CA ALA A 35 -9.00 -12.44 9.14
C ALA A 35 -8.04 -13.30 8.28
N CYS A 36 -8.54 -14.39 7.70
CA CYS A 36 -7.75 -15.24 6.81
C CYS A 36 -7.34 -14.49 5.53
N ILE A 37 -8.27 -13.76 4.92
CA ILE A 37 -8.02 -12.95 3.73
C ILE A 37 -7.08 -11.80 4.08
N LEU A 38 -7.34 -11.09 5.18
CA LEU A 38 -6.50 -10.00 5.66
C LEU A 38 -5.06 -10.44 5.86
N ASN A 39 -4.83 -11.55 6.55
CA ASN A 39 -3.48 -12.08 6.79
C ASN A 39 -2.77 -12.43 5.47
N ASN A 40 -3.46 -13.09 4.53
CA ASN A 40 -2.87 -13.43 3.24
C ASN A 40 -2.48 -12.18 2.42
N ILE A 41 -3.31 -11.13 2.46
CA ILE A 41 -3.01 -9.85 1.82
C ILE A 41 -1.80 -9.20 2.48
N MET A 42 -1.78 -9.14 3.81
CA MET A 42 -0.68 -8.55 4.56
C MET A 42 0.65 -9.25 4.26
N GLU A 43 0.70 -10.58 4.36
CA GLU A 43 1.90 -11.38 4.05
C GLU A 43 2.41 -11.12 2.63
N SER A 44 1.49 -11.00 1.66
CA SER A 44 1.85 -10.71 0.26
C SER A 44 2.40 -9.29 0.08
N LEU A 45 1.82 -8.30 0.76
CA LEU A 45 2.23 -6.90 0.63
C LEU A 45 3.53 -6.60 1.40
N GLU A 46 3.77 -7.27 2.52
CA GLU A 46 5.00 -7.11 3.32
C GLU A 46 6.27 -7.53 2.56
N LEU A 47 6.14 -8.32 1.48
CA LEU A 47 7.25 -8.62 0.56
C LEU A 47 7.75 -7.40 -0.22
N PHE A 48 6.93 -6.35 -0.35
CA PHE A 48 7.21 -5.17 -1.18
C PHE A 48 7.20 -3.87 -0.39
N PHE A 49 6.36 -3.77 0.65
CA PHE A 49 6.13 -2.56 1.42
C PHE A 49 6.87 -2.57 2.75
N GLY A 50 7.28 -1.38 3.20
CA GLY A 50 8.02 -1.24 4.47
C GLY A 50 7.19 -1.57 5.71
N LYS A 51 5.90 -1.26 5.67
CA LYS A 51 4.98 -1.59 6.75
C LYS A 51 3.56 -1.74 6.23
N VAL A 52 2.92 -2.84 6.60
CA VAL A 52 1.50 -3.09 6.33
C VAL A 52 0.78 -3.16 7.67
N VAL A 53 -0.35 -2.48 7.78
CA VAL A 53 -1.21 -2.52 8.97
C VAL A 53 -2.58 -2.99 8.52
N GLY A 54 -3.06 -4.08 9.13
CA GLY A 54 -4.39 -4.62 8.89
C GLY A 54 -5.37 -4.22 9.99
N VAL A 55 -6.57 -3.82 9.58
CA VAL A 55 -7.71 -3.57 10.47
C VAL A 55 -8.93 -4.30 9.92
N ARG A 56 -9.90 -4.62 10.80
CA ARG A 56 -10.99 -5.54 10.45
C ARG A 56 -12.34 -4.86 10.24
N ASP A 57 -12.43 -3.58 10.55
CA ASP A 57 -13.64 -2.81 10.32
C ASP A 57 -13.33 -1.35 9.99
N GLY A 58 -14.39 -0.63 9.61
CA GLY A 58 -14.30 0.76 9.21
C GLY A 58 -14.04 1.74 10.36
N VAL A 59 -14.37 1.41 11.60
CA VAL A 59 -14.09 2.26 12.77
C VAL A 59 -12.60 2.23 13.06
N GLU A 60 -12.02 1.04 13.14
CA GLU A 60 -10.57 0.85 13.27
C GLU A 60 -9.81 1.53 12.12
N ALA A 61 -10.33 1.45 10.88
CA ALA A 61 -9.73 2.13 9.73
C ALA A 61 -9.73 3.66 9.87
N LEU A 62 -10.81 4.24 10.40
CA LEU A 62 -10.89 5.69 10.63
C LEU A 62 -9.97 6.14 11.76
N ASP A 63 -9.90 5.37 12.84
CA ASP A 63 -9.03 5.67 13.98
C ASP A 63 -7.55 5.59 13.56
N GLU A 64 -7.18 4.57 12.79
CA GLU A 64 -5.83 4.44 12.24
C GLU A 64 -5.49 5.55 11.25
N ALA A 65 -6.39 5.87 10.31
CA ALA A 65 -6.15 6.92 9.32
C ALA A 65 -6.05 8.32 9.95
N GLN A 66 -6.68 8.57 11.10
CA GLN A 66 -6.55 9.82 11.85
C GLN A 66 -5.29 9.86 12.71
N SER A 67 -4.91 8.73 13.30
CA SER A 67 -3.80 8.65 14.26
C SER A 67 -2.45 8.48 13.58
N ASN A 68 -2.42 7.96 12.36
CA ASN A 68 -1.21 7.58 11.65
C ASN A 68 -1.24 8.01 10.18
N LEU A 69 -0.05 8.21 9.60
CA LEU A 69 0.11 8.46 8.18
C LEU A 69 0.28 7.16 7.41
N TYR A 70 -0.31 7.11 6.22
CA TYR A 70 -0.25 5.99 5.29
C TYR A 70 -0.04 6.51 3.87
N ASP A 71 0.73 5.78 3.06
CA ASP A 71 0.96 6.14 1.66
C ASP A 71 -0.11 5.58 0.73
N VAL A 72 -0.77 4.49 1.13
CA VAL A 72 -1.87 3.85 0.40
C VAL A 72 -2.83 3.23 1.39
N LEU A 73 -4.13 3.35 1.10
CA LEU A 73 -5.18 2.63 1.80
C LEU A 73 -5.83 1.61 0.85
N MET A 74 -5.82 0.35 1.24
CA MET A 74 -6.50 -0.76 0.56
C MET A 74 -7.76 -1.12 1.35
N LEU A 75 -8.92 -1.00 0.73
CA LEU A 75 -10.22 -1.19 1.38
C LEU A 75 -11.06 -2.19 0.60
N ASP A 76 -11.50 -3.28 1.22
CA ASP A 76 -12.63 -4.03 0.67
C ASP A 76 -13.91 -3.19 0.85
N ILE A 77 -14.64 -2.96 -0.24
CA ILE A 77 -15.91 -2.23 -0.21
C ILE A 77 -17.03 -3.15 0.30
N SER A 78 -16.80 -4.47 0.30
CA SER A 78 -17.76 -5.52 0.67
C SER A 78 -17.81 -5.80 2.17
N ILE A 79 -17.16 -4.97 2.99
CA ILE A 79 -17.09 -5.14 4.44
C ILE A 79 -18.51 -5.00 5.03
N PRO A 80 -18.94 -5.93 5.91
CA PRO A 80 -20.21 -5.84 6.59
C PRO A 80 -20.24 -4.68 7.61
N HIS A 81 -21.44 -4.23 7.97
CA HIS A 81 -21.73 -3.25 9.04
C HIS A 81 -21.38 -1.77 8.78
N MET A 82 -20.40 -1.45 7.93
CA MET A 82 -20.16 -0.06 7.51
C MET A 82 -19.90 -0.01 6.01
N ASP A 83 -20.62 0.87 5.29
CA ASP A 83 -20.41 1.05 3.86
C ASP A 83 -18.96 1.53 3.63
N GLY A 84 -18.15 0.76 2.90
CA GLY A 84 -16.78 1.13 2.57
C GLY A 84 -16.71 2.53 1.95
N LEU A 85 -17.75 2.99 1.25
CA LEU A 85 -17.84 4.34 0.74
C LEU A 85 -17.96 5.41 1.84
N GLU A 86 -18.57 5.10 2.99
CA GLU A 86 -18.61 6.01 4.14
C GLU A 86 -17.23 6.15 4.79
N VAL A 87 -16.45 5.07 4.90
CA VAL A 87 -15.03 5.15 5.31
C VAL A 87 -14.31 6.15 4.42
N VAL A 88 -14.41 5.97 3.11
CA VAL A 88 -13.75 6.82 2.12
C VAL A 88 -14.19 8.27 2.26
N LYS A 89 -15.50 8.54 2.39
CA LYS A 89 -16.03 9.89 2.57
C LYS A 89 -15.43 10.57 3.78
N LYS A 90 -15.44 9.91 4.94
CA LYS A 90 -14.89 10.46 6.19
C LYS A 90 -13.37 10.68 6.09
N ILE A 91 -12.63 9.72 5.52
CA ILE A 91 -11.18 9.91 5.29
C ILE A 91 -10.91 11.12 4.40
N ARG A 92 -11.73 11.35 3.37
CA ARG A 92 -11.58 12.50 2.46
C ARG A 92 -11.84 13.85 3.11
N GLU A 93 -12.50 13.89 4.28
CA GLU A 93 -12.67 15.13 5.04
C GLU A 93 -11.35 15.66 5.61
N PHE A 94 -10.43 14.76 5.99
CA PHE A 94 -9.14 15.13 6.60
C PHE A 94 -7.91 14.76 5.75
N ASP A 95 -7.98 13.75 4.88
CA ASP A 95 -6.93 13.37 3.94
C ASP A 95 -7.46 13.25 2.49
N LYS A 96 -7.18 14.31 1.73
CA LYS A 96 -7.59 14.44 0.32
C LYS A 96 -6.63 13.76 -0.66
N LYS A 97 -5.44 13.37 -0.21
CA LYS A 97 -4.35 12.96 -1.10
C LYS A 97 -4.03 11.49 -1.02
N ILE A 98 -4.30 10.83 0.11
CA ILE A 98 -4.03 9.40 0.24
C ILE A 98 -4.73 8.61 -0.89
N PRO A 99 -3.98 7.91 -1.74
CA PRO A 99 -4.53 6.98 -2.71
C PRO A 99 -5.35 5.90 -1.98
N ILE A 100 -6.60 5.73 -2.40
CA ILE A 100 -7.47 4.66 -1.90
C ILE A 100 -7.71 3.68 -3.04
N ARG A 101 -7.36 2.42 -2.82
CA ARG A 101 -7.58 1.31 -3.76
C ARG A 101 -8.61 0.36 -3.17
N HIS A 102 -9.63 0.05 -3.96
CA HIS A 102 -10.60 -0.97 -3.54
C HIS A 102 -10.04 -2.37 -3.77
N LEU A 103 -10.28 -3.28 -2.82
CA LEU A 103 -10.10 -4.71 -2.99
C LEU A 103 -11.39 -5.26 -3.61
N ALA A 104 -11.26 -6.01 -4.70
CA ALA A 104 -12.39 -6.65 -5.35
C ALA A 104 -12.29 -8.16 -5.10
N LYS A 105 -13.29 -8.74 -4.43
CA LYS A 105 -13.45 -10.19 -4.36
C LYS A 105 -13.84 -10.70 -5.75
N LEU A 106 -12.91 -11.40 -6.41
CA LEU A 106 -13.20 -12.14 -7.64
C LEU A 106 -14.12 -13.31 -7.26
N LYS A 107 -15.33 -13.33 -7.84
CA LYS A 107 -16.28 -14.45 -7.71
C LYS A 107 -15.95 -15.57 -8.67
#